data_AF-A0A7J8WIU9-F1
#
_entry.id   AF-A0A7J8WIU9-F1
#
_cell.length_a   1.000
_cell.length_b   1.000
_cell.length_c   1.000
_cell.angle_alpha   90.00
_cell.angle_beta   90.00
_cell.angle_gamma   90.00
#
_symmetry.space_group_name_H-M   'P 1'
#
loop_
_entity.id
_entity.type
_entity.pdbx_description
1 polymer ?
#
loop_
_entity_poly.entity_id
_entity_poly.type
_entity_poly.pdbx_seq_one_letter_code
_entity_poly.pdbx_strand_id
1 'polypeptide(L)' 'MSQGTYSLTPAMDPYDILQVVKVLDSLIEEVSEASLLYFFSLKLLLNKEKRIMFLLINPKFRDLWLKTKMEES' A
#
# COMPACT_ATOMS: atom_id res chain seq x y z
N MET A 1 28.11 34.32 4.64
CA MET A 1 27.76 32.89 4.48
C MET A 1 26.27 32.77 4.70
N SER A 2 25.50 32.43 3.66
CA SER A 2 24.04 32.35 3.76
C SER A 2 23.65 30.94 4.20
N GLN A 3 23.19 30.80 5.44
CA GLN A 3 22.74 29.54 6.01
C GLN A 3 21.33 29.26 5.48
N GLY A 4 21.25 28.62 4.32
CA GLY A 4 20.00 28.12 3.76
C GLY A 4 19.44 27.04 4.67
N THR A 5 18.40 27.36 5.44
CA THR A 5 17.52 26.37 6.05
C THR A 5 16.79 25.65 4.91
N TYR A 6 17.36 24.56 4.41
CA TYR A 6 16.59 23.56 3.72
C TYR A 6 15.62 23.01 4.76
N SER A 7 14.38 23.48 4.76
CA SER A 7 13.31 22.77 5.43
C SER A 7 13.17 21.45 4.68
N LEU A 8 13.88 20.42 5.14
CA LEU A 8 13.50 19.05 4.84
C LEU A 8 12.11 18.91 5.43
N THR A 9 11.08 19.07 4.59
CA THR A 9 9.85 18.33 4.80
C THR A 9 10.30 16.90 5.06
N PRO A 10 10.06 16.31 6.24
CA PRO A 10 10.44 14.92 6.48
C PRO A 10 9.86 14.14 5.30
N ALA A 11 10.70 13.41 4.58
CA ALA A 11 10.23 12.52 3.53
C ALA A 11 9.24 11.59 4.22
N MET A 12 7.95 11.89 4.07
CA MET A 12 6.90 11.26 4.84
C MET A 12 6.89 9.82 4.35
N ASP A 13 7.14 8.88 5.26
CA ASP A 13 7.18 7.47 4.88
C ASP A 13 5.84 7.16 4.19
N PRO A 14 5.84 6.81 2.89
CA PRO A 14 4.60 6.46 2.19
C PRO A 14 3.93 5.22 2.80
N TYR A 15 4.59 4.58 3.76
CA TYR A 15 4.16 3.41 4.49
C TYR A 15 3.87 3.70 5.97
N ASP A 16 3.94 4.96 6.38
CA ASP A 16 3.45 5.37 7.68
C ASP A 16 1.98 4.96 7.83
N ILE A 17 1.64 4.32 8.95
CA ILE A 17 0.31 3.74 9.19
C ILE A 17 -0.76 4.82 9.05
N LEU A 18 -0.48 6.07 9.45
CA LEU A 18 -1.43 7.17 9.32
C LEU A 18 -1.71 7.53 7.85
N GLN A 19 -0.70 7.48 6.99
CA GLN A 19 -0.86 7.74 5.56
C GLN A 19 -1.59 6.59 4.86
N VAL A 20 -1.25 5.35 5.23
CA VAL A 20 -1.95 4.14 4.80
C VAL A 20 -3.44 4.23 5.11
N VAL A 21 -3.80 4.57 6.35
CA VAL A 21 -5.20 4.68 6.79
C VAL A 21 -5.92 5.79 6.02
N LYS A 22 -5.31 6.96 5.83
CA LYS A 22 -5.90 8.06 5.05
C LYS A 22 -6.20 7.68 3.59
N VAL A 23 -5.30 6.95 2.93
CA VAL A 23 -5.53 6.47 1.55
C VAL A 23 -6.67 5.46 1.53
N LEU A 24 -6.73 4.56 2.51
CA LEU A 24 -7.83 3.59 2.61
C LEU A 24 -9.18 4.25 2.86
N ASP A 25 -9.25 5.22 3.78
CA ASP A 25 -10.46 6.00 4.05
C ASP A 25 -10.96 6.72 2.79
N SER A 26 -10.06 7.20 1.93
CA SER A 26 -10.43 7.84 0.66
C SER A 26 -10.96 6.86 -0.39
N LEU A 27 -10.59 5.59 -0.29
CA LEU A 27 -11.00 4.54 -1.23
C LEU A 27 -12.25 3.79 -0.77
N ILE A 28 -12.74 4.05 0.44
CA ILE A 28 -13.87 3.35 1.06
C ILE A 28 -15.18 3.54 0.29
N GLU A 29 -15.31 4.67 -0.42
CA GLU A 29 -16.45 4.95 -1.30
C GLU A 29 -16.37 4.19 -2.63
N GLU A 30 -15.16 3.89 -3.12
CA GLU A 30 -14.92 3.21 -4.39
C GLU A 30 -14.84 1.68 -4.25
N VAL A 31 -14.38 1.21 -3.08
CA VAL A 31 -14.14 -0.20 -2.80
C VAL A 31 -14.90 -0.57 -1.54
N SER A 32 -15.95 -1.40 -1.69
CA SER A 32 -16.69 -1.94 -0.55
C SER A 32 -15.73 -2.54 0.48
N GLU A 33 -15.88 -2.15 1.75
CA GLU A 33 -15.10 -2.68 2.88
C GLU A 33 -15.16 -4.22 2.96
N ALA A 34 -16.27 -4.82 2.51
CA ALA A 34 -16.46 -6.26 2.46
C ALA A 34 -15.76 -6.95 1.27
N SER A 35 -15.11 -6.18 0.38
CA SER A 35 -14.43 -6.76 -0.76
C SER A 35 -13.14 -7.47 -0.33
N LEU A 36 -12.90 -8.64 -0.90
CA LEU A 36 -11.63 -9.37 -0.74
C LEU A 36 -10.44 -8.50 -1.16
N LEU A 37 -10.61 -7.64 -2.16
CA LEU A 37 -9.62 -6.66 -2.62
C LEU A 37 -9.24 -5.64 -1.54
N TYR A 38 -10.20 -5.13 -0.77
CA TYR A 38 -9.94 -4.19 0.32
C TYR A 38 -9.08 -4.83 1.41
N PHE A 39 -9.54 -5.96 1.97
CA PHE A 39 -8.79 -6.70 2.99
C PHE A 39 -7.42 -7.16 2.51
N PHE A 40 -7.34 -7.58 1.25
CA PHE A 40 -6.10 -8.03 0.65
C PHE A 40 -5.09 -6.87 0.50
N SER A 41 -5.52 -5.72 -0.02
CA SER A 41 -4.69 -4.51 -0.13
C SER A 41 -4.20 -4.04 1.23
N LEU A 42 -5.06 -4.13 2.25
CA LEU A 42 -4.72 -3.81 3.65
C LEU A 42 -3.63 -4.73 4.21
N LYS A 43 -3.78 -6.06 4.02
CA LYS A 43 -2.76 -7.06 4.41
C LYS A 43 -1.42 -6.81 3.71
N LEU A 44 -1.46 -6.36 2.46
CA LEU A 44 -0.29 -6.05 1.64
C LEU A 44 0.40 -4.75 2.09
N LEU A 45 -0.37 -3.73 2.42
CA LEU A 45 0.15 -2.48 2.98
C LEU A 45 0.79 -2.74 4.35
N LEU A 46 0.11 -3.43 5.26
CA LEU A 46 0.61 -3.63 6.61
C LEU A 46 1.82 -4.58 6.70
N ASN A 47 2.08 -5.41 5.67
CA ASN A 47 3.22 -6.31 5.63
C ASN A 47 4.27 -5.87 4.60
N LYS A 48 5.35 -5.24 5.10
CA LYS A 48 6.47 -4.74 4.28
C LYS A 48 7.07 -5.79 3.35
N GLU A 49 7.27 -7.02 3.81
CA GLU A 49 7.89 -8.09 3.01
C GLU A 49 6.97 -8.55 1.87
N LYS A 50 5.69 -8.78 2.16
CA LYS A 50 4.68 -9.13 1.13
C LYS A 50 4.53 -8.02 0.10
N ARG A 51 4.65 -6.76 0.52
CA ARG A 51 4.66 -5.60 -0.38
C ARG A 51 5.87 -5.59 -1.29
N ILE A 52 7.06 -5.74 -0.74
CA ILE A 52 8.30 -5.81 -1.54
C ILE A 52 8.18 -6.96 -2.54
N MET A 53 7.72 -8.13 -2.09
CA MET A 53 7.49 -9.29 -2.96
C MET A 53 6.48 -8.97 -4.08
N PHE A 54 5.35 -8.33 -3.78
CA PHE A 54 4.37 -7.91 -4.78
C PHE A 54 4.94 -6.91 -5.80
N LEU A 55 5.73 -5.94 -5.34
CA LEU A 55 6.36 -4.95 -6.20
C LEU A 55 7.43 -5.57 -7.11
N LEU A 56 8.12 -6.62 -6.64
CA LEU A 56 9.10 -7.39 -7.40
C LEU A 56 8.45 -8.35 -8.42
N ILE A 57 7.17 -8.70 -8.25
CA ILE A 57 6.45 -9.50 -9.26
C ILE A 57 6.26 -8.66 -10.52
N ASN A 58 6.59 -9.27 -11.66
CA ASN A 58 6.35 -8.68 -12.97
C ASN A 58 4.87 -8.25 -13.10
N PRO A 59 4.56 -7.02 -13.56
CA PRO A 59 3.19 -6.54 -13.68
C PRO A 59 2.25 -7.51 -14.40
N LYS A 60 2.75 -8.27 -15.40
CA LYS A 60 1.97 -9.26 -16.16
C LYS A 60 1.50 -10.46 -15.33
N PHE A 61 2.13 -10.73 -14.17
CA PHE A 61 1.80 -11.86 -13.30
C PHE A 61 1.17 -11.43 -11.97
N ARG A 62 1.01 -10.12 -11.73
CA ARG A 62 0.42 -9.63 -10.47
C ARG A 62 -1.01 -10.13 -10.31
N ASP A 63 -1.82 -10.07 -11.37
CA ASP A 63 -3.21 -10.54 -11.34
C ASP A 63 -3.33 -12.02 -10.95
N LEU A 64 -2.45 -12.87 -11.47
CA LEU A 64 -2.45 -14.29 -11.11
C LEU A 64 -2.10 -14.50 -9.63
N TRP A 65 -1.07 -13.81 -9.15
CA TRP A 65 -0.67 -13.89 -7.74
C TRP A 65 -1.75 -13.34 -6.80
N LEU A 66 -2.40 -12.24 -7.19
CA LEU A 66 -3.56 -11.67 -6.48
C LEU A 66 -4.69 -12.69 -6.38
N LYS A 67 -5.05 -13.31 -7.51
CA LYS A 67 -6.12 -14.31 -7.58
C LYS A 67 -5.85 -15.51 -6.67
N THR A 68 -4.65 -16.09 -6.74
CA THR A 68 -4.26 -17.21 -5.86
C THR A 68 -4.35 -16.83 -4.39
N LYS A 69 -3.89 -15.64 -3.99
CA LYS A 69 -3.93 -15.22 -2.59
C LYS A 69 -5.33 -14.88 -2.08
N MET A 70 -6.24 -14.46 -2.96
CA MET A 70 -7.65 -14.26 -2.61
C MET A 70 -8.40 -15.58 -2.48
N GLU A 71 -8.05 -16.60 -3.28
CA GLU A 71 -8.64 -17.96 -3.19
C GLU A 71 -8.14 -18.75 -1.96
N GLU A 72 -6.92 -18.48 -1.48
CA GLU A 72 -6.36 -19.06 -0.25
C GLU A 72 -6.89 -18.44 1.06
N SER A 73 -7.60 -17.32 0.99
CA SER A 73 -7.99 -16.49 2.15
C SER A 73 -9.45 -16.65 2.56
#